data_AF-A0A7X2NQB4-F1
#
_entry.id   AF-A0A7X2NQB4-F1
#
_cell.length_a   1.000
_cell.length_b   1.000
_cell.length_c   1.000
_cell.angle_alpha   90.00
_cell.angle_beta   90.00
_cell.angle_gamma   90.00
#
_symmetry.space_group_name_H-M   'P 1'
#
loop_
_entity.id
_entity.type
_entity.pdbx_description
1 polymer ?
#
loop_
_entity_poly.entity_id
_entity_poly.type
_entity_poly.pdbx_seq_one_letter_code
_entity_poly.pdbx_strand_id
1 'polypeptide(L)' 'MTKGKWISANDQWPDDDREVLAVSDGRVLIANYLDGWFRYIEDECGDMVPTDDIDVSYWMELPKPPEEAKDAVD' A
#
# COMPACT_ATOMS: atom_id res chain seq x y z
N MET A 1 2.65 -16.92 -4.02
CA MET A 1 3.05 -15.74 -3.22
C MET A 1 1.90 -15.43 -2.29
N THR A 2 2.15 -15.36 -0.98
CA THR A 2 1.13 -15.15 0.04
C THR A 2 0.65 -13.70 -0.05
N LYS A 3 -0.38 -13.45 -0.85
CA LYS A 3 -1.05 -12.14 -0.91
C LYS A 3 -1.74 -11.90 0.42
N GLY A 4 -1.41 -10.80 1.10
CA GLY A 4 -2.09 -10.39 2.34
C GLY A 4 -1.28 -10.46 3.63
N LYS A 5 0.06 -10.43 3.58
CA LYS A 5 0.88 -10.30 4.80
C LYS A 5 1.48 -8.90 4.89
N TRP A 6 1.35 -8.28 6.07
CA TRP A 6 2.09 -7.08 6.44
C TRP A 6 3.57 -7.38 6.61
N ILE A 7 4.42 -6.53 6.02
CA ILE A 7 5.87 -6.58 6.07
C ILE A 7 6.33 -5.37 6.88
N SER A 8 7.19 -5.58 7.89
CA SER A 8 7.82 -4.48 8.62
C SER A 8 8.78 -3.75 7.69
N ALA A 9 8.70 -2.42 7.64
CA ALA A 9 9.62 -1.61 6.84
C ALA A 9 11.08 -1.71 7.34
N ASN A 10 11.28 -2.11 8.61
CA ASN A 10 12.61 -2.42 9.15
C ASN A 10 13.18 -3.75 8.63
N ASP A 11 12.32 -4.68 8.19
CA ASP A 11 12.77 -5.98 7.69
C ASP A 11 13.06 -5.92 6.19
N GLN A 12 12.16 -5.28 5.43
CA GLN A 12 12.25 -5.21 3.98
C GLN A 12 11.45 -4.02 3.44
N TRP A 13 12.04 -3.31 2.47
CA TRP A 13 11.36 -2.27 1.70
C TRP A 13 10.66 -2.86 0.46
N PRO A 14 9.62 -2.19 -0.08
CA PRO A 14 9.03 -2.60 -1.36
C PRO A 14 10.06 -2.57 -2.50
N ASP A 15 9.79 -3.33 -3.56
CA ASP A 15 10.50 -3.12 -4.82
C ASP A 15 10.08 -1.76 -5.43
N ASP A 16 10.93 -1.17 -6.27
CA ASP A 16 10.56 0.04 -7.02
C ASP A 16 9.34 -0.20 -7.93
N ASP A 17 8.63 0.89 -8.22
CA ASP A 17 7.40 0.95 -9.04
C ASP A 17 6.24 0.12 -8.44
N ARG A 18 6.16 0.03 -7.11
CA ARG A 18 5.11 -0.71 -6.41
C ARG A 18 4.12 0.20 -5.72
N GLU A 19 2.84 -0.04 -5.98
CA GLU A 19 1.74 0.50 -5.20
C GLU A 19 1.47 -0.39 -3.98
N VAL A 20 1.39 0.23 -2.80
CA VAL A 20 1.28 -0.45 -1.52
C VAL A 20 0.23 0.21 -0.62
N LEU A 21 -0.26 -0.57 0.32
CA LEU A 21 -0.84 -0.06 1.56
C LEU A 21 0.30 0.10 2.57
N ALA A 22 0.47 1.29 3.13
CA ALA A 22 1.48 1.62 4.13
C ALA A 22 0.83 2.02 5.45
N VAL A 23 1.46 1.69 6.57
CA VAL A 23 1.04 2.09 7.92
C VAL A 23 2.00 3.13 8.47
N SER A 24 1.53 4.36 8.66
CA SER A 24 2.28 5.47 9.26
C SER A 24 1.47 6.06 10.41
N ASP A 25 2.07 6.18 11.59
CA ASP A 25 1.41 6.72 12.80
C ASP A 25 0.00 6.15 13.09
N GLY A 26 -0.18 4.85 12.83
CA GLY A 26 -1.46 4.16 13.03
C GLY A 26 -2.53 4.43 11.96
N ARG A 27 -2.20 5.16 10.89
CA ARG A 27 -3.06 5.37 9.71
C ARG A 27 -2.67 4.43 8.58
N VAL A 28 -3.65 4.04 7.76
CA VAL A 28 -3.41 3.30 6.52
C VAL A 28 -3.42 4.28 5.36
N LEU A 29 -2.39 4.21 4.53
CA LEU A 29 -2.17 5.09 3.38
C LEU A 29 -1.99 4.25 2.12
N ILE A 30 -2.42 4.76 0.98
CA ILE A 30 -2.06 4.22 -0.34
C ILE A 30 -0.85 5.00 -0.82
N ALA A 31 0.23 4.32 -1.20
CA ALA A 31 1.46 4.98 -1.64
C ALA A 31 2.14 4.22 -2.77
N ASN A 32 2.84 4.95 -3.63
CA ASN A 32 3.75 4.40 -4.61
C ASN A 32 5.18 4.42 -4.04
N TYR A 33 5.87 3.29 -4.08
CA TYR A 33 7.29 3.21 -3.77
C TYR A 33 8.11 3.34 -5.06
N LEU A 34 8.89 4.40 -5.16
CA LEU A 34 9.64 4.76 -6.35
C LEU A 34 11.01 5.32 -5.98
N ASP A 35 12.05 4.76 -6.58
CA ASP A 35 13.45 5.21 -6.43
C ASP A 35 13.89 5.24 -4.96
N GLY A 36 13.44 4.26 -4.18
CA GLY A 36 13.72 4.17 -2.75
C GLY A 36 12.84 5.03 -1.84
N TRP A 37 11.81 5.71 -2.36
CA TRP A 37 10.95 6.63 -1.59
C TRP A 37 9.46 6.36 -1.77
N PHE A 38 8.68 6.57 -0.71
CA PHE A 38 7.22 6.64 -0.81
C PHE A 38 6.79 7.97 -1.42
N ARG A 39 5.87 7.95 -2.39
CA ARG A 39 5.33 9.10 -3.12
C ARG A 39 3.84 8.90 -3.41
N TYR A 40 3.17 9.98 -3.82
CA TYR A 40 1.74 9.99 -4.16
C TYR A 40 0.91 9.32 -3.06
N ILE A 41 1.03 9.86 -1.86
CA ILE A 41 0.48 9.27 -0.65
C ILE A 41 -0.92 9.80 -0.46
N GLU A 42 -1.90 8.91 -0.38
CA GLU A 42 -3.31 9.22 -0.17
C GLU A 42 -3.81 8.51 1.09
N ASP A 43 -4.71 9.15 1.82
CA ASP A 43 -5.43 8.51 2.92
C ASP A 43 -6.65 7.70 2.44
N GLU A 44 -7.41 7.14 3.37
CA GLU A 44 -8.62 6.36 3.06
C GLU A 44 -9.74 7.16 2.39
N CYS A 45 -9.70 8.49 2.46
CA CYS A 45 -10.63 9.39 1.78
C CYS A 45 -10.13 9.82 0.39
N GLY A 46 -8.91 9.46 0.01
CA GLY A 46 -8.26 9.89 -1.22
C GLY A 46 -7.65 11.29 -1.13
N ASP A 47 -7.49 11.83 0.08
CA ASP A 47 -6.83 13.12 0.27
C ASP A 47 -5.30 12.94 0.28
N MET A 48 -4.58 13.83 -0.41
CA MET A 48 -3.12 13.77 -0.47
C MET A 48 -2.47 14.11 0.87
N VAL A 49 -1.54 13.26 1.31
CA VAL A 49 -0.76 13.44 2.53
C VAL A 49 0.65 13.94 2.20
N PRO A 50 1.20 14.95 2.91
CA PRO A 50 2.57 15.41 2.72
C PRO A 50 3.59 14.28 2.95
N THR A 51 4.57 14.19 2.07
CA THR A 51 5.57 13.10 2.06
C THR A 51 6.59 13.21 3.19
N ASP A 52 6.80 14.42 3.73
CA ASP A 52 7.71 14.64 4.86
C ASP A 52 7.10 14.26 6.22
N ASP A 53 5.81 13.90 6.24
CA ASP A 53 5.03 13.65 7.45
C ASP A 53 4.73 12.14 7.67
N ILE A 54 5.48 11.27 6.98
CA ILE A 54 5.29 9.81 7.04
C ILE A 54 6.53 9.08 7.56
N ASP A 55 6.30 8.19 8.53
CA ASP A 55 7.23 7.20 9.02
C ASP A 55 6.58 5.81 8.89
N VAL A 56 6.90 5.11 7.80
CA VAL A 56 6.23 3.85 7.47
C VAL A 56 6.76 2.73 8.35
N SER A 57 5.87 2.17 9.17
CA SER A 57 6.15 1.05 10.08
C SER A 57 5.94 -0.31 9.42
N TYR A 58 4.87 -0.44 8.63
CA TYR A 58 4.53 -1.66 7.91
C TYR A 58 3.99 -1.34 6.52
N TRP A 59 4.11 -2.28 5.59
CA TRP A 59 3.49 -2.18 4.28
C TRP A 59 3.00 -3.54 3.78
N MET A 60 2.12 -3.51 2.78
CA MET A 60 1.76 -4.67 1.97
C MET A 60 1.45 -4.24 0.54
N GLU A 61 1.71 -5.12 -0.44
CA GLU A 61 1.30 -4.89 -1.82
C GLU A 61 -0.21 -4.61 -1.89
N LEU A 62 -0.61 -3.60 -2.67
CA LEU A 62 -2.02 -3.27 -2.85
C LEU A 62 -2.76 -4.52 -3.38
N PRO A 63 -3.77 -5.03 -2.65
CA PRO A 63 -4.49 -6.20 -3.10
C PRO A 63 -5.26 -5.87 -4.38
N LYS A 64 -5.32 -6.82 -5.30
CA LYS A 64 -6.24 -6.70 -6.44
C LYS A 64 -7.67 -6.58 -5.90
N PRO A 65 -8.51 -5.73 -6.51
CA PRO A 65 -9.93 -5.72 -6.18
C PRO A 65 -10.49 -7.14 -6.36
N PRO A 66 -11.51 -7.51 -5.58
CA PRO A 66 -12.25 -8.75 -5.83
C PRO A 66 -12.68 -8.75 -7.30
N GLU A 67 -12.33 -9.79 -8.04
CA GLU A 67 -12.94 -9.99 -9.36
C GLU A 67 -14.44 -10.18 -9.10
N GLU A 68 -15.29 -9.35 -9.74
CA GLU A 68 -16.72 -9.58 -9.70
C GLU A 68 -16.94 -11.04 -10.07
N ALA A 69 -17.51 -11.82 -9.14
CA ALA A 69 -17.93 -13.17 -9.44
C ALA A 69 -18.90 -13.02 -10.62
N LYS A 70 -18.46 -13.41 -11.81
CA LYS A 70 -19.37 -13.59 -12.94
C LYS A 70 -20.28 -14.72 -12.48
N ASP A 71 -21.40 -14.35 -11.88
CA ASP A 71 -22.43 -15.30 -11.50
C ASP A 71 -22.74 -16.13 -12.74
N ALA A 72 -22.41 -17.41 -12.64
CA ALA A 72 -22.80 -18.42 -13.58
C ALA A 72 -24.32 -18.46 -13.57
N VAL A 73 -24.94 -17.78 -14.54
CA VAL A 73 -26.28 -18.15 -15.00
C VAL A 73 -26.08 -19.34 -15.92
N ASP A 74 -26.34 -20.53 -15.35
CA ASP A 74 -26.66 -21.76 -16.09
C ASP A 74 -27.96 -21.55 -16.88
#